data_AF-R7CC62-F1
#
_entry.id   AF-R7CC62-F1
#
_cell.length_a   1.000
_cell.length_b   1.000
_cell.length_c   1.000
_cell.angle_alpha   90.00
_cell.angle_beta   90.00
_cell.angle_gamma   90.00
#
_symmetry.space_group_name_H-M   'P 1'
#
loop_
_entity.id
_entity.type
_entity.pdbx_description
1 polymer ?
#
loop_
_entity_poly.entity_id
_entity_poly.type
_entity_poly.pdbx_seq_one_letter_code
_entity_poly.pdbx_strand_id
1 'polypeptide(L)' 'MDFAAVYHFLFETMPGIGCLVLAFLIASTLIAAILERRTRKTFKDRGNVEDDDWKFEEKEETK' A
#
# COMPACT_ATOMS: atom_id res chain seq x y z
N MET A 1 23.34 10.41 25.61
CA MET A 1 23.28 11.34 24.46
C MET A 1 22.74 12.65 24.97
N ASP A 2 23.35 13.77 24.60
CA ASP A 2 22.84 15.08 24.98
C ASP A 2 21.59 15.41 24.15
N PHE A 3 20.42 15.28 24.78
CA PHE A 3 19.12 15.48 24.13
C PHE A 3 18.94 16.91 23.64
N ALA A 4 19.52 17.89 24.34
CA ALA A 4 19.44 19.29 23.97
C ALA A 4 20.22 19.54 22.66
N ALA A 5 21.43 19.01 22.56
CA ALA A 5 22.24 19.13 21.34
C ALA A 5 21.55 18.51 20.11
N VAL A 6 20.91 17.35 20.28
CA VAL A 6 20.16 16.69 19.19
C VAL A 6 18.96 17.54 18.77
N TYR A 7 18.21 18.10 19.73
CA TYR A 7 17.06 18.96 19.43
C TYR A 7 17.46 20.21 18.64
N HIS A 8 18.44 20.97 19.13
CA HIS A 8 18.92 22.18 18.47
C HIS A 8 19.44 21.88 17.07
N PHE A 9 20.20 20.79 16.90
CA PHE A 9 20.65 20.37 15.58
C PHE A 9 19.46 20.06 14.65
N LEU A 10 18.51 19.25 15.10
CA LEU A 10 17.44 18.72 14.25
C LEU A 10 16.40 19.78 13.85
N PHE A 11 16.14 20.76 14.71
CA PHE A 11 15.06 21.74 14.52
C PHE A 11 15.53 23.18 14.24
N GLU A 12 16.77 23.55 14.59
CA GLU A 12 17.26 24.93 14.40
C GLU A 12 18.31 25.04 13.29
N THR A 13 18.73 23.92 12.69
CA THR A 13 19.67 23.92 11.57
C THR A 13 19.03 23.42 10.28
N MET A 14 19.35 24.08 9.16
CA MET A 14 18.95 23.64 7.82
C MET A 14 19.32 22.17 7.51
N PRO A 15 20.54 21.67 7.82
CA PRO A 15 20.86 20.26 7.60
C PRO A 15 20.00 19.32 8.46
N GLY A 16 19.74 19.65 9.72
CA GLY A 16 18.89 18.84 10.59
C GLY A 16 17.45 18.73 10.08
N ILE A 17 16.88 19.84 9.62
CA ILE A 17 15.56 19.86 8.97
C ILE A 17 15.59 19.01 7.70
N GLY A 18 16.66 19.08 6.90
CA GLY A 18 16.85 18.24 5.72
C GLY A 18 16.80 16.74 6.05
N CYS A 19 17.44 16.31 7.14
CA CYS A 19 17.38 14.94 7.62
C CYS A 19 15.95 14.52 8.03
N LEU A 20 15.20 15.40 8.71
CA LEU A 20 13.79 15.13 9.07
C LEU A 20 12.91 14.92 7.85
N VAL A 21 13.02 15.81 6.86
CA VAL A 21 12.24 15.72 5.62
C VAL A 21 12.58 14.44 4.87
N LEU A 22 13.87 14.12 4.74
CA LEU A 22 14.31 12.91 4.07
C LEU A 22 13.79 11.65 4.78
N ALA A 23 13.88 11.60 6.11
CA ALA A 23 13.37 10.48 6.89
C ALA A 23 11.86 10.30 6.69
N PHE A 24 11.10 11.40 6.67
CA PHE A 24 9.66 11.36 6.42
C PHE A 24 9.30 10.92 5.00
N LEU A 25 10.06 11.37 3.99
CA LEU A 25 9.88 10.94 2.60
C LEU A 25 10.15 9.44 2.43
N ILE A 26 11.20 8.92 3.05
CA ILE A 26 11.50 7.48 3.03
C ILE A 26 10.39 6.70 3.74
N ALA A 27 9.98 7.13 4.92
CA ALA A 27 8.93 6.46 5.69
C ALA A 27 7.59 6.43 4.93
N SER A 28 7.16 7.57 4.37
CA SER A 28 5.93 7.65 3.58
C SER A 28 5.99 6.78 2.32
N THR A 29 7.13 6.74 1.63
CA THR A 29 7.34 5.87 0.47
C THR A 29 7.26 4.40 0.84
N LEU A 30 7.88 4.00 1.96
CA LEU A 30 7.81 2.61 2.44
C LEU A 30 6.38 2.21 2.82
N ILE A 31 5.64 3.09 3.51
CA ILE A 31 4.23 2.86 3.86
C ILE A 31 3.40 2.71 2.58
N ALA A 32 3.57 3.61 1.61
CA ALA A 32 2.89 3.54 0.32
C ALA A 32 3.17 2.21 -0.40
N ALA A 33 4.42 1.77 -0.44
CA ALA A 33 4.80 0.48 -1.04
C ALA A 33 4.18 -0.73 -0.31
N ILE A 34 4.08 -0.69 1.02
CA ILE A 34 3.42 -1.75 1.80
C ILE A 34 1.92 -1.77 1.50
N LEU A 35 1.27 -0.61 1.50
CA LEU A 35 -0.15 -0.48 1.16
C LEU A 35 -0.41 -0.95 -0.26
N GLU A 36 0.43 -0.58 -1.23
CA GLU A 36 0.32 -1.04 -2.61
C GLU A 36 0.47 -2.56 -2.69
N ARG A 37 1.45 -3.16 -1.99
CA ARG A 37 1.61 -4.62 -1.94
C ARG A 37 0.40 -5.30 -1.30
N ARG A 38 -0.18 -4.70 -0.26
CA ARG A 38 -1.37 -5.23 0.41
C ARG A 38 -2.58 -5.15 -0.50
N THR A 39 -2.82 -4.02 -1.15
CA THR A 39 -3.88 -3.83 -2.14
C THR A 39 -3.69 -4.80 -3.30
N ARG A 40 -2.48 -4.93 -3.83
CA ARG A 40 -2.17 -5.96 -4.84
C ARG A 40 -2.51 -7.35 -4.30
N LYS A 41 -2.18 -7.75 -3.08
CA LYS A 41 -2.61 -9.07 -2.55
C LYS A 41 -4.12 -9.23 -2.41
N THR A 42 -4.85 -8.18 -2.03
CA THR A 42 -6.31 -8.22 -1.88
C THR A 42 -7.03 -8.30 -3.23
N PHE A 43 -6.47 -7.67 -4.27
CA PHE A 43 -7.08 -7.58 -5.60
C PHE A 43 -6.37 -8.42 -6.67
N LYS A 44 -5.25 -9.07 -6.33
CA LYS A 44 -4.61 -10.11 -7.12
C LYS A 44 -5.45 -11.34 -6.91
N ASP A 45 -6.20 -11.67 -7.95
CA ASP A 45 -7.00 -12.87 -8.06
C ASP A 45 -8.33 -12.82 -7.29
N ARG A 46 -9.24 -11.94 -7.73
CA ARG A 46 -10.54 -12.49 -8.12
C ARG A 46 -10.21 -13.24 -9.40
N GLY A 47 -10.08 -14.56 -9.31
CA GLY A 47 -9.79 -15.40 -10.47
C GLY A 47 -10.63 -14.99 -11.67
N ASN A 48 -10.13 -15.29 -12.86
CA ASN A 48 -10.92 -15.25 -14.09
C ASN A 48 -12.36 -15.66 -13.75
N VAL A 49 -13.33 -14.76 -13.91
CA VAL A 49 -14.75 -15.12 -13.78
C VAL A 49 -15.13 -15.82 -15.09
N GLU A 50 -14.53 -16.99 -15.30
CA GLU A 50 -14.90 -18.04 -16.25
C GLU A 50 -14.40 -19.28 -15.49
N ASP A 51 -15.21 -20.17 -14.92
CA ASP A 51 -16.49 -20.75 -15.28
C ASP A 51 -17.13 -21.24 -13.95
N ASP A 52 -18.43 -21.12 -13.65
CA ASP A 52 -19.40 -22.22 -13.84
C ASP A 52 -20.63 -21.93 -12.93
N ASP A 53 -21.51 -20.98 -13.27
CA ASP A 53 -22.87 -20.98 -12.67
C ASP A 53 -23.94 -20.29 -13.52
N TRP A 54 -23.68 -20.07 -14.80
CA TRP A 54 -24.72 -19.94 -15.81
C TRP A 54 -25.20 -21.37 -16.13
N LYS A 55 -26.00 -21.98 -15.26
CA LYS A 55 -26.89 -23.05 -15.71
C LYS A 55 -28.12 -22.39 -16.27
N PHE A 56 -28.07 -22.01 -17.55
CA PHE A 56 -29.30 -21.84 -18.30
C PHE A 56 -30.01 -23.19 -18.24
N GLU A 57 -31.13 -23.24 -17.54
CA GLU A 57 -32.08 -24.33 -17.68
C GLU A 57 -32.51 -24.36 -19.15
N GLU A 58 -31.78 -25.11 -19.96
CA GLU A 58 -32.29 -25.68 -21.19
C GLU A 58 -33.43 -26.61 -20.74
N LYS A 59 -34.61 -26.03 -20.56
CA LYS A 59 -35.85 -26.79 -20.45
C LYS A 59 -35.99 -27.50 -21.78
N GLU A 60 -35.62 -28.78 -21.78
CA GLU A 60 -35.92 -29.70 -22.87
C GLU A 60 -37.40 -29.54 -23.25
N GLU A 61 -37.64 -29.00 -24.45
CA GLU A 61 -38.90 -29.13 -25.14
C GLU A 61 -39.13 -30.63 -25.38
N THR A 62 -39.85 -31.28 -24.47
CA THR A 62 -40.37 -32.62 -24.73
C THR A 62 -41.65 -32.49 -25.54
N LYS A 63 -41.51 -32.87 -26.81
CA LYS A 63 -42.51 -33.02 -27.87
C LYS A 63 -43.82 -33.70 -27.45
#